data_AF-A0A7C5TUI4-F1
#
_entry.id   AF-A0A7C5TUI4-F1
#
_cell.length_a   1.000
_cell.length_b   1.000
_cell.length_c   1.000
_cell.angle_alpha   90.00
_cell.angle_beta   90.00
_cell.angle_gamma   90.00
#
_symmetry.space_group_name_H-M   'P 1'
#
loop_
_entity.id
_entity.type
_entity.pdbx_description
1 polymer ?
#
loop_
_entity_poly.entity_id
_entity_poly.type
_entity_poly.pdbx_seq_one_letter_code
_entity_poly.pdbx_strand_id
1 'polypeptide(L)'
;MQRKLAILLVVLALPLVVLGQGLGGEPVFHVQLLPDRQPLVAGEPYHLAVKLEVDSGWHVNTDRPGSDFSVPTTLEWKLPEGWTTPAVTFPEGRSITFDFSDTPIHVWEGTVVLVAEGTVPPGATGTVPLQVTVTAQACNNTSCLPPTPVTAGIRVEVAPAGSASRPVNQAAFGGGEKTVPAAKAEMPAAGTSQGGGGARGAGRLAGASLPLQLLIVFLAGLALNLTPCVYPLIPITVGFFANQAKDRRGGTFGLAVVYVLGMSVTYSALGVAAALTGQIFGAALQSPVVILVIVAVLIALALSMFGLWEIRVPGWAMRASGGKGGLFGALIMGLLVGFVAAPCIGPFVLGLLTYVGQVGSPYLGFILFFSLAMGLGLPYLILGTFTGAVNKIPASGAWMIGVRKVFGVLLLALAVYFLKPILPGAAGAWAMAAVLLLGGFYMLVVERTGHEQPAIDRVMRLLAAAMMIAGVLYLPLHGRAAHGEELDWQRFEEHAVHGAVSSGRPVIVDFFADWCAPCRELDEKTFSDPRVARELGAFERFKVDMTRATAANRKLASAYGVRGVPTVIVYRDGTELFRITGFEPPERFLERLKGAGH
;
A
#
# COMPACT_ATOMS: atom_id res chain seq x y z
N MET A 1 33.08 -25.75 -2.50
CA MET A 1 31.96 -26.58 -1.99
C MET A 1 30.97 -25.75 -1.13
N GLN A 2 31.45 -24.88 -0.24
CA GLN A 2 30.63 -24.06 0.67
C GLN A 2 29.66 -23.06 0.00
N ARG A 3 30.01 -22.47 -1.15
CA ARG A 3 29.09 -21.60 -1.92
C ARG A 3 27.89 -22.34 -2.51
N LYS A 4 27.99 -23.66 -2.77
CA LYS A 4 26.94 -24.44 -3.42
C LYS A 4 25.83 -24.89 -2.45
N LEU A 5 26.16 -25.08 -1.17
CA LEU A 5 25.20 -25.50 -0.15
C LEU A 5 24.23 -24.36 0.25
N ALA A 6 24.72 -23.11 0.26
CA ALA A 6 23.91 -21.92 0.54
C ALA A 6 22.90 -21.60 -0.59
N ILE A 7 23.26 -21.89 -1.85
CA ILE A 7 22.37 -21.73 -3.00
C ILE A 7 21.24 -22.78 -2.95
N LEU A 8 21.54 -24.01 -2.53
CA LEU A 8 20.56 -25.09 -2.47
C LEU A 8 19.47 -24.85 -1.41
N LEU A 9 19.81 -24.23 -0.28
CA LEU A 9 18.86 -23.93 0.80
C LEU A 9 17.92 -22.75 0.51
N VAL A 10 18.37 -21.78 -0.31
CA VAL A 10 17.57 -20.58 -0.64
C VAL A 10 16.71 -20.78 -1.89
N VAL A 11 17.16 -21.61 -2.84
CA VAL A 11 16.43 -21.87 -4.10
C VAL A 11 15.29 -22.89 -3.92
N LEU A 12 15.32 -23.76 -2.89
CA LEU A 12 14.27 -24.75 -2.65
C LEU A 12 12.95 -24.18 -2.07
N ALA A 13 12.90 -22.89 -1.72
CA ALA A 13 11.81 -22.29 -0.94
C ALA A 13 10.77 -21.50 -1.76
N LEU A 14 10.79 -21.55 -3.10
CA LEU A 14 9.76 -20.88 -3.92
C LEU A 14 8.94 -21.89 -4.74
N PRO A 15 7.62 -21.98 -4.50
CA PRO A 15 6.68 -22.34 -5.55
C PRO A 15 5.89 -21.11 -6.05
N LEU A 16 5.82 -21.04 -7.37
CA LEU A 16 4.85 -20.36 -8.23
C LEU A 16 3.40 -20.55 -7.75
N VAL A 17 2.58 -19.49 -7.75
CA VAL A 17 1.18 -19.57 -8.22
C VAL A 17 0.77 -18.24 -8.87
N VAL A 18 0.28 -18.33 -10.11
CA VAL A 18 -0.35 -17.27 -10.91
C VAL A 18 -1.81 -17.69 -11.19
N LEU A 19 -2.70 -16.68 -11.37
CA LEU A 19 -4.01 -16.64 -12.05
C LEU A 19 -5.34 -16.80 -11.26
N GLY A 20 -6.27 -15.86 -11.55
CA GLY A 20 -7.74 -16.05 -11.61
C GLY A 20 -8.60 -15.00 -10.87
N GLN A 21 -8.81 -13.79 -11.41
CA GLN A 21 -10.04 -13.27 -12.08
C GLN A 21 -11.37 -13.35 -11.29
N GLY A 22 -12.03 -12.18 -11.13
CA GLY A 22 -13.23 -11.96 -10.31
C GLY A 22 -14.54 -11.75 -11.08
N LEU A 23 -15.65 -11.67 -10.34
CA LEU A 23 -17.00 -11.31 -10.81
C LEU A 23 -17.77 -10.58 -9.66
N GLY A 24 -18.38 -9.41 -9.92
CA GLY A 24 -19.13 -8.58 -8.95
C GLY A 24 -20.66 -8.79 -8.99
N GLY A 25 -21.39 -8.25 -8.00
CA GLY A 25 -22.86 -8.29 -7.89
C GLY A 25 -23.56 -7.08 -8.55
N GLU A 26 -24.90 -7.00 -8.48
CA GLU A 26 -25.69 -5.91 -9.10
C GLU A 26 -25.50 -4.57 -8.36
N PRO A 27 -25.36 -3.45 -9.09
CA PRO A 27 -25.12 -2.12 -8.52
C PRO A 27 -26.39 -1.49 -7.94
N VAL A 28 -26.26 -0.75 -6.82
CA VAL A 28 -27.34 0.00 -6.13
C VAL A 28 -27.40 1.49 -6.53
N PHE A 29 -26.84 1.81 -7.69
CA PHE A 29 -26.90 3.13 -8.29
C PHE A 29 -26.94 2.99 -9.80
N HIS A 30 -27.69 3.87 -10.45
CA HIS A 30 -27.87 3.88 -11.90
C HIS A 30 -27.14 5.07 -12.51
N VAL A 31 -26.56 4.84 -13.68
CA VAL A 31 -25.80 5.86 -14.42
C VAL A 31 -26.48 6.09 -15.75
N GLN A 32 -26.73 7.35 -16.08
CA GLN A 32 -27.22 7.78 -17.38
C GLN A 32 -26.28 8.84 -17.96
N LEU A 33 -26.09 8.82 -19.27
CA LEU A 33 -25.22 9.76 -19.98
C LEU A 33 -26.08 10.63 -20.91
N LEU A 34 -26.00 11.96 -20.75
CA LEU A 34 -26.85 12.93 -21.44
C LEU A 34 -26.00 14.03 -22.08
N PRO A 35 -26.15 14.35 -23.38
CA PRO A 35 -25.45 15.48 -23.99
C PRO A 35 -26.16 16.81 -23.70
N ASP A 36 -25.40 17.89 -23.74
CA ASP A 36 -25.92 19.27 -23.64
C ASP A 36 -26.52 19.78 -24.96
N ARG A 37 -26.10 19.23 -26.10
CA ARG A 37 -26.58 19.64 -27.43
C ARG A 37 -26.70 18.47 -28.41
N GLN A 38 -27.59 18.62 -29.38
CA GLN A 38 -27.72 17.70 -30.52
C GLN A 38 -28.05 18.46 -31.83
N PRO A 39 -27.42 18.09 -32.96
CA PRO A 39 -26.22 17.23 -33.06
C PRO A 39 -24.99 17.93 -32.44
N LEU A 40 -23.95 17.17 -32.10
CA LEU A 40 -22.64 17.73 -31.74
C LEU A 40 -21.95 18.22 -33.02
N VAL A 41 -21.17 19.30 -32.96
CA VAL A 41 -20.54 19.90 -34.14
C VAL A 41 -19.04 19.60 -34.13
N ALA A 42 -18.51 19.11 -35.25
CA ALA A 42 -17.09 18.82 -35.39
C ALA A 42 -16.23 20.07 -35.13
N GLY A 43 -15.24 19.94 -34.24
CA GLY A 43 -14.35 21.03 -33.83
C GLY A 43 -14.87 21.94 -32.71
N GLU A 44 -16.11 21.76 -32.25
CA GLU A 44 -16.69 22.55 -31.15
C GLU A 44 -16.55 21.84 -29.78
N PRO A 45 -16.54 22.60 -28.66
CA PRO A 45 -16.64 22.02 -27.34
C PRO A 45 -18.02 21.39 -27.10
N TYR A 46 -18.07 20.31 -26.33
CA TYR A 46 -19.28 19.63 -25.92
C TYR A 46 -19.29 19.36 -24.41
N HIS A 47 -20.47 19.30 -23.81
CA HIS A 47 -20.64 18.89 -22.41
C HIS A 47 -21.53 17.65 -22.31
N LEU A 48 -21.13 16.70 -21.46
CA LEU A 48 -21.91 15.51 -21.13
C LEU A 48 -22.23 15.52 -19.64
N ALA A 49 -23.50 15.33 -19.31
CA ALA A 49 -23.95 15.10 -17.95
C ALA A 49 -23.95 13.58 -17.69
N VAL A 50 -23.15 13.16 -16.72
CA VAL A 50 -23.21 11.82 -16.12
C VAL A 50 -24.14 11.92 -14.92
N LYS A 51 -25.40 11.50 -15.11
CA LYS A 51 -26.43 11.50 -14.08
C LYS A 51 -26.35 10.20 -13.28
N LEU A 52 -26.03 10.31 -12.00
CA LEU A 52 -26.09 9.24 -11.02
C LEU A 52 -27.41 9.31 -10.27
N GLU A 53 -28.17 8.23 -10.28
CA GLU A 53 -29.36 8.05 -9.46
C GLU A 53 -29.04 7.00 -8.39
N VAL A 54 -28.94 7.44 -7.14
CA VAL A 54 -28.67 6.59 -5.99
C VAL A 54 -29.99 6.12 -5.39
N ASP A 55 -30.11 4.82 -5.14
CA ASP A 55 -31.30 4.24 -4.53
C ASP A 55 -31.57 4.82 -3.14
N SER A 56 -32.85 4.93 -2.77
CA SER A 56 -33.25 5.48 -1.47
C SER A 56 -32.63 4.67 -0.31
N GLY A 57 -31.99 5.37 0.63
CA GLY A 57 -31.32 4.75 1.77
C GLY A 57 -29.88 4.29 1.50
N TRP A 58 -29.36 4.55 0.29
CA TRP A 58 -27.96 4.39 -0.05
C TRP A 58 -27.31 5.75 -0.32
N HIS A 59 -26.00 5.80 -0.12
CA HIS A 59 -25.16 6.97 -0.30
C HIS A 59 -23.92 6.53 -1.09
N VAL A 60 -23.61 7.27 -2.15
CA VAL A 60 -22.43 6.98 -2.97
C VAL A 60 -21.29 7.88 -2.54
N ASN A 61 -20.12 7.32 -2.26
CA ASN A 61 -18.94 8.10 -1.90
C ASN A 61 -18.61 9.13 -3.00
N THR A 62 -18.20 10.34 -2.61
CA THR A 62 -17.76 11.33 -3.60
C THR A 62 -16.42 10.97 -4.24
N ASP A 63 -15.91 11.81 -5.13
CA ASP A 63 -14.52 11.74 -5.62
C ASP A 63 -13.48 11.94 -4.50
N ARG A 64 -13.89 12.57 -3.38
CA ARG A 64 -13.08 12.81 -2.18
C ARG A 64 -13.90 12.54 -0.90
N PRO A 65 -14.07 11.27 -0.51
CA PRO A 65 -14.92 10.91 0.62
C PRO A 65 -14.32 11.31 1.99
N GLY A 66 -13.08 11.77 2.06
CA GLY A 66 -12.46 12.39 3.24
C GLY A 66 -12.05 11.43 4.37
N SER A 67 -12.60 10.21 4.41
CA SER A 67 -12.15 9.16 5.32
C SER A 67 -11.08 8.27 4.68
N ASP A 68 -10.14 7.79 5.51
CA ASP A 68 -9.00 6.96 5.06
C ASP A 68 -9.41 5.59 4.51
N PHE A 69 -10.68 5.19 4.68
CA PHE A 69 -11.19 3.85 4.37
C PHE A 69 -12.31 3.84 3.31
N SER A 70 -12.77 5.01 2.85
CA SER A 70 -13.79 5.10 1.80
C SER A 70 -13.18 5.08 0.40
N VAL A 71 -13.74 4.25 -0.48
CA VAL A 71 -13.33 4.20 -1.89
C VAL A 71 -14.00 5.36 -2.65
N PRO A 72 -13.22 6.22 -3.33
CA PRO A 72 -13.77 7.35 -4.08
C PRO A 72 -14.45 6.91 -5.38
N THR A 73 -15.39 7.73 -5.86
CA THR A 73 -16.01 7.52 -7.17
C THR A 73 -15.07 7.91 -8.31
N THR A 74 -14.86 7.01 -9.28
CA THR A 74 -14.02 7.22 -10.46
C THR A 74 -14.79 7.02 -11.76
N LEU A 75 -14.35 7.71 -12.84
CA LEU A 75 -14.96 7.63 -14.16
C LEU A 75 -13.92 7.21 -15.20
N GLU A 76 -14.22 6.17 -15.97
CA GLU A 76 -13.43 5.73 -17.10
C GLU A 76 -14.22 5.90 -18.40
N TRP A 77 -13.65 6.61 -19.38
CA TRP A 77 -14.31 6.87 -20.65
C TRP A 77 -13.84 5.91 -21.74
N LYS A 78 -14.79 5.31 -22.47
CA LYS A 78 -14.50 4.53 -23.67
C LYS A 78 -15.02 5.31 -24.89
N LEU A 79 -14.08 5.98 -25.56
CA LEU A 79 -14.33 6.87 -26.68
C LEU A 79 -13.80 6.27 -27.99
N PRO A 80 -14.36 6.65 -29.15
CA PRO A 80 -13.85 6.24 -30.46
C PRO A 80 -12.49 6.87 -30.78
N GLU A 81 -11.78 6.30 -31.76
CA GLU A 81 -10.48 6.80 -32.19
C GLU A 81 -10.52 8.29 -32.57
N GLY A 82 -9.57 9.06 -32.04
CA GLY A 82 -9.46 10.50 -32.26
C GLY A 82 -10.15 11.39 -31.23
N TRP A 83 -10.99 10.84 -30.33
CA TRP A 83 -11.63 11.59 -29.25
C TRP A 83 -10.75 11.66 -28.00
N THR A 84 -10.72 12.82 -27.34
CA THR A 84 -9.99 13.03 -26.09
C THR A 84 -10.88 12.79 -24.88
N THR A 85 -10.29 12.31 -23.78
CA THR A 85 -11.00 12.12 -22.49
C THR A 85 -11.49 13.46 -21.95
N PRO A 86 -12.80 13.60 -21.67
CA PRO A 86 -13.34 14.87 -21.17
C PRO A 86 -12.92 15.13 -19.72
N ALA A 87 -12.75 16.41 -19.37
CA ALA A 87 -12.49 16.84 -17.99
C ALA A 87 -13.80 16.79 -17.19
N VAL A 88 -13.80 16.12 -16.03
CA VAL A 88 -15.01 15.93 -15.21
C VAL A 88 -15.01 16.87 -14.02
N THR A 89 -16.10 17.61 -13.85
CA THR A 89 -16.39 18.43 -12.68
C THR A 89 -17.34 17.68 -11.74
N PHE A 90 -16.88 17.46 -10.51
CA PHE A 90 -17.64 16.78 -9.46
C PHE A 90 -18.36 17.79 -8.54
N PRO A 91 -19.62 17.56 -8.16
CA PRO A 91 -20.36 18.40 -7.22
C PRO A 91 -19.96 18.13 -5.77
N GLU A 92 -20.17 19.10 -4.88
CA GLU A 92 -19.87 18.93 -3.46
C GLU A 92 -20.72 17.81 -2.81
N GLY A 93 -20.07 17.01 -1.97
CA GLY A 93 -20.71 15.96 -1.18
C GLY A 93 -21.18 16.43 0.19
N ARG A 94 -22.16 15.72 0.77
CA ARG A 94 -22.56 15.89 2.16
C ARG A 94 -21.72 15.02 3.08
N SER A 95 -21.29 15.55 4.22
CA SER A 95 -20.64 14.75 5.26
C SER A 95 -21.67 14.01 6.09
N ILE A 96 -21.61 12.69 6.11
CA ILE A 96 -22.46 11.82 6.94
C ILE A 96 -21.55 10.97 7.83
N THR A 97 -21.85 10.97 9.12
CA THR A 97 -21.25 10.00 10.07
C THR A 97 -22.15 8.78 10.11
N PHE A 98 -21.61 7.63 9.73
CA PHE A 98 -22.35 6.37 9.75
C PHE A 98 -22.17 5.64 11.07
N ASP A 99 -23.11 4.77 11.44
CA ASP A 99 -23.05 4.02 12.72
C ASP A 99 -21.83 3.10 12.83
N PHE A 100 -21.20 2.76 11.71
CA PHE A 100 -20.01 1.92 11.63
C PHE A 100 -18.68 2.70 11.56
N SER A 101 -18.72 4.04 11.46
CA SER A 101 -17.53 4.87 11.25
C SER A 101 -17.54 6.10 12.15
N ASP A 102 -16.54 6.21 13.03
CA ASP A 102 -16.33 7.39 13.87
C ASP A 102 -15.84 8.62 13.06
N THR A 103 -15.47 8.42 11.80
CA THR A 103 -15.08 9.50 10.87
C THR A 103 -16.20 9.82 9.88
N PRO A 104 -16.54 11.12 9.67
CA PRO A 104 -17.54 11.51 8.69
C PRO A 104 -17.05 11.24 7.27
N ILE A 105 -17.96 10.74 6.44
CA ILE A 105 -17.68 10.37 5.04
C ILE A 105 -18.45 11.31 4.13
N HIS A 106 -17.78 11.89 3.12
CA HIS A 106 -18.44 12.69 2.10
C HIS A 106 -19.12 11.81 1.07
N VAL A 107 -20.43 11.97 0.95
CA VAL A 107 -21.29 11.14 0.09
C VAL A 107 -22.29 11.99 -0.68
N TRP A 108 -22.76 11.42 -1.78
CA TRP A 108 -23.86 11.90 -2.61
C TRP A 108 -25.11 11.06 -2.34
N GLU A 109 -26.26 11.75 -2.33
CA GLU A 109 -27.58 11.16 -2.08
C GLU A 109 -28.56 11.55 -3.19
N GLY A 110 -29.45 10.63 -3.55
CA GLY A 110 -30.47 10.88 -4.56
C GLY A 110 -29.87 11.06 -5.94
N THR A 111 -30.25 12.13 -6.63
CA THR A 111 -29.82 12.40 -8.00
C THR A 111 -28.67 13.39 -8.02
N VAL A 112 -27.54 12.96 -8.57
CA VAL A 112 -26.33 13.79 -8.72
C VAL A 112 -25.89 13.84 -10.16
N VAL A 113 -25.43 15.01 -10.63
CA VAL A 113 -24.96 15.19 -12.00
C VAL A 113 -23.50 15.60 -12.00
N LEU A 114 -22.66 14.81 -12.68
CA LEU A 114 -21.27 15.12 -12.96
C LEU A 114 -21.19 15.69 -14.37
N VAL A 115 -20.49 16.80 -14.56
CA VAL A 115 -20.40 17.46 -15.87
C VAL A 115 -19.03 17.18 -16.47
N ALA A 116 -19.00 16.58 -17.65
CA ALA A 116 -17.79 16.24 -18.39
C ALA A 116 -17.65 17.11 -19.65
N GLU A 117 -16.52 17.80 -19.81
CA GLU A 117 -16.28 18.76 -20.87
C GLU A 117 -15.20 18.26 -21.84
N GLY A 118 -15.45 18.31 -23.14
CA GLY A 118 -14.49 17.86 -24.15
C GLY A 118 -14.61 18.62 -25.47
N THR A 119 -13.78 18.27 -26.47
CA THR A 119 -13.83 18.86 -27.81
C THR A 119 -14.08 17.77 -28.85
N VAL A 120 -15.03 18.01 -29.76
CA VAL A 120 -15.33 17.06 -30.83
C VAL A 120 -14.19 17.08 -31.87
N PRO A 121 -13.65 15.92 -32.28
CA PRO A 121 -12.60 15.90 -33.29
C PRO A 121 -13.06 16.51 -34.62
N PRO A 122 -12.22 17.29 -35.31
CA PRO A 122 -12.61 18.03 -36.51
C PRO A 122 -12.97 17.14 -37.72
N GLY A 123 -12.55 15.87 -37.71
CA GLY A 123 -12.90 14.88 -38.74
C GLY A 123 -14.07 13.96 -38.38
N ALA A 124 -14.69 14.11 -37.21
CA ALA A 124 -15.77 13.24 -36.78
C ALA A 124 -17.10 13.63 -37.46
N THR A 125 -17.75 12.67 -38.12
CA THR A 125 -19.07 12.86 -38.74
C THR A 125 -19.90 11.59 -38.59
N GLY A 126 -21.24 11.74 -38.51
CA GLY A 126 -22.17 10.62 -38.37
C GLY A 126 -22.48 10.24 -36.91
N THR A 127 -23.10 9.10 -36.70
CA THR A 127 -23.52 8.63 -35.37
C THR A 127 -22.35 7.97 -34.63
N VAL A 128 -21.95 8.56 -33.50
CA VAL A 128 -20.80 8.14 -32.70
C VAL A 128 -21.27 7.59 -31.34
N PRO A 129 -20.85 6.38 -30.93
CA PRO A 129 -21.13 5.87 -29.59
C PRO A 129 -20.13 6.44 -28.57
N LEU A 130 -20.64 6.97 -27.46
CA LEU A 130 -19.87 7.40 -26.30
C LEU A 130 -20.26 6.55 -25.09
N GLN A 131 -19.28 6.08 -24.34
CA GLN A 131 -19.50 5.24 -23.15
C GLN A 131 -18.68 5.75 -21.96
N VAL A 132 -19.27 5.66 -20.77
CA VAL A 132 -18.65 5.97 -19.49
C VAL A 132 -18.88 4.83 -18.51
N THR A 133 -17.85 4.41 -17.80
CA THR A 133 -17.92 3.47 -16.70
C THR A 133 -17.66 4.22 -15.41
N VAL A 134 -18.66 4.26 -14.52
CA VAL A 134 -18.54 4.86 -13.20
C VAL A 134 -18.29 3.75 -12.20
N THR A 135 -17.18 3.81 -11.46
CA THR A 135 -16.89 2.89 -10.37
C THR A 135 -17.06 3.63 -9.07
N ALA A 136 -18.01 3.22 -8.26
CA ALA A 136 -18.33 3.88 -7.00
C ALA A 136 -18.62 2.87 -5.90
N GLN A 137 -18.30 3.25 -4.66
CA GLN A 137 -18.69 2.51 -3.47
C GLN A 137 -19.95 3.15 -2.88
N ALA A 138 -20.98 2.32 -2.72
CA ALA A 138 -22.22 2.70 -2.06
C ALA A 138 -22.22 2.18 -0.61
N CYS A 139 -22.55 3.06 0.32
CA CYS A 139 -22.74 2.75 1.73
C CYS A 139 -24.18 3.11 2.14
N ASN A 140 -24.73 2.40 3.10
CA ASN A 140 -25.91 2.82 3.85
C ASN A 140 -25.52 2.98 5.32
N ASN A 141 -26.45 3.34 6.21
CA ASN A 141 -26.15 3.56 7.63
C ASN A 141 -25.46 2.39 8.36
N THR A 142 -25.57 1.17 7.84
CA THR A 142 -25.12 -0.05 8.51
C THR A 142 -23.98 -0.78 7.80
N SER A 143 -23.66 -0.46 6.54
CA SER A 143 -22.75 -1.26 5.72
C SER A 143 -22.32 -0.57 4.42
N CYS A 144 -21.18 -0.98 3.87
CA CYS A 144 -20.74 -0.60 2.53
C CYS A 144 -20.67 -1.81 1.60
N LEU A 145 -21.07 -1.61 0.35
CA LEU A 145 -20.95 -2.59 -0.73
C LEU A 145 -19.57 -2.50 -1.41
N PRO A 146 -19.12 -3.57 -2.08
CA PRO A 146 -17.92 -3.50 -2.90
C PRO A 146 -18.09 -2.47 -4.04
N PRO A 147 -17.01 -1.76 -4.41
CA PRO A 147 -17.05 -0.82 -5.53
C PRO A 147 -17.47 -1.56 -6.81
N THR A 148 -18.55 -1.12 -7.43
CA THR A 148 -19.13 -1.80 -8.59
C THR A 148 -19.02 -0.89 -9.82
N PRO A 149 -18.42 -1.36 -10.93
CA PRO A 149 -18.38 -0.59 -12.16
C PRO A 149 -19.74 -0.65 -12.86
N VAL A 150 -20.31 0.51 -13.17
CA VAL A 150 -21.57 0.67 -13.89
C VAL A 150 -21.32 1.44 -15.18
N THR A 151 -21.61 0.81 -16.32
CA THR A 151 -21.39 1.41 -17.64
C THR A 151 -22.67 1.99 -18.20
N ALA A 152 -22.62 3.25 -18.63
CA ALA A 152 -23.66 3.94 -19.38
C ALA A 152 -23.13 4.37 -20.75
N GLY A 153 -24.00 4.40 -21.76
CA GLY A 153 -23.61 4.82 -23.10
C GLY A 153 -24.73 5.55 -23.84
N ILE A 154 -24.33 6.42 -24.75
CA ILE A 154 -25.23 7.17 -25.63
C ILE A 154 -24.67 7.18 -27.06
N ARG A 155 -25.58 7.24 -28.04
CA ARG A 155 -25.22 7.51 -29.44
C ARG A 155 -25.52 8.97 -29.73
N VAL A 156 -24.48 9.74 -30.07
CA VAL A 156 -24.60 11.15 -30.45
C VAL A 156 -24.41 11.30 -31.95
N GLU A 157 -25.22 12.13 -32.57
CA GLU A 157 -25.04 12.50 -33.97
C GLU A 157 -24.04 13.66 -34.07
N VAL A 158 -23.02 13.52 -34.91
CA VAL A 158 -21.99 14.52 -35.14
C VAL A 158 -22.14 15.12 -36.54
N ALA A 159 -22.40 16.42 -36.58
CA ALA A 159 -22.53 17.20 -37.80
C ALA A 159 -21.21 17.89 -38.20
N PRO A 160 -20.99 18.18 -39.49
CA PRO A 160 -19.80 18.91 -39.95
C PRO A 160 -19.66 20.29 -39.32
N ALA A 161 -18.42 20.81 -39.27
CA ALA A 161 -18.13 22.14 -38.76
C ALA A 161 -19.01 23.22 -39.41
N GLY A 162 -19.59 24.13 -38.60
CA GLY A 162 -20.50 25.19 -39.06
C GLY A 162 -21.97 24.79 -39.17
N SER A 163 -22.34 23.58 -38.76
CA SER A 163 -23.74 23.12 -38.71
C SER A 163 -24.49 23.69 -37.50
N ALA A 164 -25.81 23.90 -37.61
CA ALA A 164 -26.63 24.36 -36.49
C ALA A 164 -26.84 23.24 -35.45
N SER A 165 -26.60 23.55 -34.18
CA SER A 165 -26.81 22.64 -33.03
C SER A 165 -27.83 23.20 -32.05
N ARG A 166 -28.74 22.38 -31.53
CA ARG A 166 -29.76 22.79 -30.55
C ARG A 166 -29.39 22.30 -29.15
N PRO A 167 -29.55 23.13 -28.10
CA PRO A 167 -29.36 22.65 -26.74
C PRO A 167 -30.46 21.67 -26.33
N VAL A 168 -30.07 20.61 -25.64
CA VAL A 168 -30.93 19.56 -25.09
C VAL A 168 -30.53 19.29 -23.63
N ASN A 169 -31.42 18.72 -22.82
CA ASN A 169 -31.12 18.34 -21.42
C ASN A 169 -30.64 19.48 -20.50
N GLN A 170 -30.99 20.75 -20.77
CA GLN A 170 -30.51 21.91 -19.97
C GLN A 170 -30.78 21.80 -18.46
N ALA A 171 -31.83 21.09 -18.05
CA ALA A 171 -32.13 20.83 -16.64
C ALA A 171 -31.03 20.05 -15.90
N ALA A 172 -30.23 19.25 -16.59
CA ALA A 172 -29.09 18.54 -16.01
C ALA A 172 -27.85 19.44 -15.82
N PHE A 173 -27.80 20.60 -16.48
CA PHE A 173 -26.62 21.49 -16.53
C PHE A 173 -26.84 22.84 -15.81
N GLY A 174 -28.04 23.11 -15.29
CA GLY A 174 -28.37 24.38 -14.64
C GLY A 174 -28.64 24.26 -13.15
N GLY A 175 -27.70 24.72 -12.31
CA GLY A 175 -27.99 25.17 -10.94
C GLY A 175 -27.08 24.62 -9.83
N GLY A 176 -25.91 25.25 -9.65
CA GLY A 176 -25.26 25.30 -8.35
C GLY A 176 -26.08 26.12 -7.34
N GLU A 177 -25.92 25.77 -6.06
CA GLU A 177 -26.34 26.52 -4.86
C GLU A 177 -27.78 26.33 -4.33
N LYS A 178 -27.89 25.59 -3.21
CA LYS A 178 -28.76 25.87 -2.04
C LYS A 178 -28.39 24.98 -0.82
N THR A 179 -27.43 25.49 -0.04
CA THR A 179 -27.26 25.55 1.44
C THR A 179 -28.01 24.61 2.42
N VAL A 180 -27.29 24.22 3.50
CA VAL A 180 -27.60 24.39 4.96
C VAL A 180 -26.45 23.74 5.80
N PRO A 181 -26.09 24.25 7.00
CA PRO A 181 -24.74 24.75 7.31
C PRO A 181 -23.88 23.93 8.28
N ALA A 182 -22.58 24.23 8.23
CA ALA A 182 -21.52 23.77 9.12
C ALA A 182 -21.75 24.16 10.59
N ALA A 183 -21.85 23.16 11.46
CA ALA A 183 -21.69 23.30 12.90
C ALA A 183 -20.29 22.88 13.32
N LYS A 184 -19.56 23.85 13.85
CA LYS A 184 -18.24 23.77 14.46
C LYS A 184 -18.31 22.90 15.73
N ALA A 185 -17.51 21.84 15.84
CA ALA A 185 -17.32 21.11 17.08
C ALA A 185 -15.86 20.71 17.29
N GLU A 186 -15.37 21.11 18.46
CA GLU A 186 -14.02 21.07 18.97
C GLU A 186 -13.54 19.65 19.28
N MET A 187 -12.22 19.46 19.18
CA MET A 187 -11.50 18.22 19.51
C MET A 187 -11.08 18.21 20.99
N PRO A 188 -11.21 17.08 21.70
CA PRO A 188 -10.36 16.77 22.86
C PRO A 188 -9.34 15.67 22.53
N ALA A 189 -8.19 15.81 23.19
CA ALA A 189 -6.99 15.05 22.98
C ALA A 189 -6.93 13.70 23.73
N ALA A 190 -6.01 12.87 23.22
CA ALA A 190 -5.14 11.93 23.93
C ALA A 190 -5.70 10.57 24.42
N GLY A 191 -5.19 9.51 23.77
CA GLY A 191 -5.14 8.14 24.28
C GLY A 191 -4.03 7.36 23.56
N THR A 192 -2.99 7.00 24.30
CA THR A 192 -1.74 6.36 23.84
C THR A 192 -1.86 4.87 23.54
N SER A 193 -1.33 4.42 22.39
CA SER A 193 -0.75 3.06 22.26
C SER A 193 0.37 3.02 21.20
N GLN A 194 1.38 2.19 21.47
CA GLN A 194 2.71 2.14 20.83
C GLN A 194 2.78 1.08 19.72
N GLY A 195 3.41 1.44 18.59
CA GLY A 195 3.84 0.47 17.57
C GLY A 195 3.60 0.90 16.11
N GLY A 196 4.27 1.95 15.63
CA GLY A 196 4.11 2.38 14.23
C GLY A 196 4.81 3.70 13.93
N GLY A 197 6.14 3.70 13.84
CA GLY A 197 6.93 4.91 13.55
C GLY A 197 6.59 5.59 12.21
N GLY A 198 6.13 4.82 11.21
CA GLY A 198 5.74 5.34 9.89
C GLY A 198 4.36 6.01 9.88
N ALA A 199 3.36 5.39 10.49
CA ALA A 199 1.98 5.89 10.52
C ALA A 199 1.83 7.19 11.35
N ARG A 200 2.64 7.33 12.42
CA ARG A 200 2.70 8.57 13.24
C ARG A 200 3.28 9.78 12.50
N GLY A 201 4.09 9.56 11.46
CA GLY A 201 4.68 10.62 10.66
C GLY A 201 3.66 11.28 9.73
N ALA A 202 2.87 10.46 9.02
CA ALA A 202 1.85 10.93 8.09
C ALA A 202 0.72 11.73 8.79
N GLY A 203 0.25 11.26 9.95
CA GLY A 203 -0.76 11.99 10.74
C GLY A 203 -0.27 13.34 11.28
N ARG A 204 1.05 13.50 11.50
CA ARG A 204 1.66 14.80 11.87
C ARG A 204 1.89 15.72 10.66
N LEU A 205 2.00 15.17 9.46
CA LEU A 205 2.15 15.93 8.21
C LEU A 205 0.84 16.60 7.81
N ALA A 206 -0.31 15.92 7.97
CA ALA A 206 -1.63 16.43 7.55
C ALA A 206 -2.08 17.73 8.28
N GLY A 207 -1.60 17.99 9.50
CA GLY A 207 -1.92 19.19 10.28
C GLY A 207 -0.83 20.27 10.31
N ALA A 208 0.32 20.05 9.67
CA ALA A 208 1.48 20.94 9.74
C ALA A 208 1.50 21.97 8.61
N SER A 209 2.06 23.16 8.85
CA SER A 209 2.30 24.16 7.80
C SER A 209 3.33 23.65 6.78
N LEU A 210 3.21 24.06 5.51
CA LEU A 210 4.10 23.63 4.42
C LEU A 210 5.62 23.68 4.75
N PRO A 211 6.17 24.74 5.39
CA PRO A 211 7.59 24.73 5.80
C PRO A 211 7.91 23.69 6.88
N LEU A 212 6.98 23.39 7.78
CA LEU A 212 7.16 22.36 8.80
C LEU A 212 7.08 20.95 8.18
N GLN A 213 6.19 20.73 7.21
CA GLN A 213 6.14 19.47 6.44
C GLN A 213 7.46 19.22 5.71
N LEU A 214 7.99 20.24 5.04
CA LEU A 214 9.30 20.22 4.37
C LEU A 214 10.43 19.84 5.33
N LEU A 215 10.47 20.45 6.52
CA LEU A 215 11.48 20.18 7.53
C LEU A 215 11.37 18.75 8.06
N ILE A 216 10.16 18.26 8.34
CA ILE A 216 9.93 16.89 8.80
C ILE A 216 10.39 15.88 7.76
N VAL A 217 10.03 16.08 6.48
CA VAL A 217 10.41 15.18 5.39
C VAL A 217 11.92 15.23 5.12
N PHE A 218 12.55 16.40 5.23
CA PHE A 218 14.00 16.54 5.12
C PHE A 218 14.73 15.77 6.24
N LEU A 219 14.29 15.95 7.49
CA LEU A 219 14.85 15.24 8.64
C LEU A 219 14.60 13.72 8.56
N ALA A 220 13.45 13.32 8.02
CA ALA A 220 13.17 11.91 7.75
C ALA A 220 14.13 11.35 6.68
N GLY A 221 14.40 12.09 5.59
CA GLY A 221 15.42 11.72 4.59
C GLY A 221 16.80 11.54 5.20
N LEU A 222 17.19 12.43 6.12
CA LEU A 222 18.44 12.31 6.86
C LEU A 222 18.44 11.05 7.75
N ALA A 223 17.36 10.80 8.48
CA ALA A 223 17.22 9.62 9.33
C ALA A 223 17.25 8.30 8.53
N LEU A 224 16.73 8.31 7.29
CA LEU A 224 16.73 7.16 6.40
C LEU A 224 18.14 6.73 5.96
N ASN A 225 19.17 7.57 6.09
CA ASN A 225 20.56 7.14 5.88
C ASN A 225 21.04 6.12 6.93
N LEU A 226 20.39 6.04 8.10
CA LEU A 226 20.66 5.02 9.12
C LEU A 226 20.03 3.66 8.76
N THR A 227 19.29 3.59 7.65
CA THR A 227 18.67 2.33 7.23
C THR A 227 19.71 1.33 6.71
N PRO A 228 19.47 0.03 6.94
CA PRO A 228 20.37 -1.04 6.54
C PRO A 228 20.66 -1.12 5.03
N CYS A 229 19.80 -0.53 4.18
CA CYS A 229 19.99 -0.55 2.73
C CYS A 229 20.88 0.57 2.19
N VAL A 230 20.99 1.69 2.89
CA VAL A 230 21.81 2.84 2.46
C VAL A 230 23.26 2.69 2.92
N TYR A 231 23.46 2.04 4.07
CA TYR A 231 24.79 1.82 4.65
C TYR A 231 25.78 1.11 3.70
N PRO A 232 25.40 0.03 2.96
CA PRO A 232 26.29 -0.64 2.00
C PRO A 232 26.69 0.21 0.79
N LEU A 233 25.95 1.27 0.48
CA LEU A 233 26.24 2.17 -0.63
C LEU A 233 27.31 3.21 -0.26
N ILE A 234 27.50 3.51 1.02
CA ILE A 234 28.51 4.47 1.48
C ILE A 234 29.93 4.03 1.07
N PRO A 235 30.39 2.79 1.31
CA PRO A 235 31.71 2.35 0.84
C PRO A 235 31.88 2.36 -0.69
N ILE A 236 30.81 2.03 -1.43
CA ILE A 236 30.84 2.00 -2.90
C ILE A 236 30.97 3.42 -3.45
N THR A 237 30.18 4.35 -2.93
CA THR A 237 30.25 5.77 -3.31
C THR A 237 31.57 6.39 -2.89
N VAL A 238 32.07 6.11 -1.69
CA VAL A 238 33.41 6.51 -1.24
C VAL A 238 34.50 5.97 -2.15
N GLY A 239 34.45 4.68 -2.52
CA GLY A 239 35.41 4.08 -3.45
C GLY A 239 35.38 4.72 -4.84
N PHE A 240 34.19 5.05 -5.33
CA PHE A 240 34.00 5.76 -6.60
C PHE A 240 34.56 7.20 -6.54
N PHE A 241 34.25 7.96 -5.49
CA PHE A 241 34.77 9.32 -5.31
C PHE A 241 36.29 9.32 -5.07
N ALA A 242 36.81 8.37 -4.31
CA ALA A 242 38.25 8.22 -4.08
C ALA A 242 39.01 7.90 -5.38
N ASN A 243 38.42 7.09 -6.26
CA ASN A 243 39.02 6.78 -7.55
C ASN A 243 38.96 7.97 -8.53
N GLN A 244 37.90 8.78 -8.47
CA GLN A 244 37.78 9.99 -9.30
C GLN A 244 38.52 11.21 -8.77
N ALA A 245 38.79 11.28 -7.46
CA ALA A 245 39.60 12.33 -6.84
C ALA A 245 41.06 12.30 -7.31
N LYS A 246 41.57 11.13 -7.72
CA LYS A 246 42.95 10.98 -8.23
C LYS A 246 43.20 11.74 -9.53
N ASP A 247 42.18 11.87 -10.39
CA ASP A 247 42.31 12.46 -11.72
C ASP A 247 41.93 13.95 -11.80
N ARG A 248 41.50 14.60 -10.70
CA ARG A 248 40.98 15.98 -10.73
C ARG A 248 41.54 16.88 -9.62
N ARG A 249 42.24 17.95 -10.04
CA ARG A 249 42.72 19.04 -9.16
C ARG A 249 41.62 19.95 -8.57
N GLY A 250 40.39 19.86 -9.07
CA GLY A 250 39.26 20.77 -8.72
C GLY A 250 38.25 20.24 -7.70
N GLY A 251 38.54 19.12 -7.02
CA GLY A 251 37.68 18.57 -5.97
C GLY A 251 36.52 17.70 -6.47
N THR A 252 35.94 16.94 -5.54
CA THR A 252 34.84 15.97 -5.74
C THR A 252 33.46 16.56 -5.47
N PHE A 253 33.38 17.82 -5.03
CA PHE A 253 32.12 18.48 -4.69
C PHE A 253 31.12 18.52 -5.86
N GLY A 254 31.59 18.89 -7.05
CA GLY A 254 30.72 18.91 -8.24
C GLY A 254 30.19 17.53 -8.64
N LEU A 255 30.92 16.45 -8.32
CA LEU A 255 30.44 15.08 -8.54
C LEU A 255 29.35 14.72 -7.52
N ALA A 256 29.51 15.12 -6.27
CA ALA A 256 28.51 14.90 -5.23
C ALA A 256 27.20 15.66 -5.50
N VAL A 257 27.29 16.92 -5.97
CA VAL A 257 26.10 17.71 -6.37
C VAL A 257 25.34 17.02 -7.49
N VAL A 258 26.04 16.58 -8.55
CA VAL A 258 25.38 15.92 -9.67
C VAL A 258 24.83 14.54 -9.30
N TYR A 259 25.49 13.82 -8.38
CA TYR A 259 24.98 12.58 -7.82
C TYR A 259 23.66 12.79 -7.05
N VAL A 260 23.60 13.80 -6.17
CA VAL A 260 22.37 14.15 -5.43
C VAL A 260 21.28 14.62 -6.38
N LEU A 261 21.62 15.41 -7.41
CA LEU A 261 20.66 15.87 -8.39
C LEU A 261 20.02 14.70 -9.17
N GLY A 262 20.80 13.65 -9.50
CA GLY A 262 20.27 12.41 -10.08
C GLY A 262 19.28 11.68 -9.17
N MET A 263 19.60 11.56 -7.87
CA MET A 263 18.66 11.00 -6.89
C MET A 263 17.39 11.84 -6.77
N SER A 264 17.52 13.17 -6.70
CA SER A 264 16.39 14.09 -6.63
C SER A 264 15.47 13.95 -7.83
N VAL A 265 16.00 13.86 -9.06
CA VAL A 265 15.19 13.63 -10.26
C VAL A 265 14.40 12.33 -10.16
N THR A 266 15.02 11.24 -9.68
CA THR A 266 14.37 9.94 -9.56
C THR A 266 13.22 9.97 -8.53
N TYR A 267 13.46 10.51 -7.34
CA TYR A 267 12.42 10.59 -6.30
C TYR A 267 11.33 11.59 -6.62
N SER A 268 11.68 12.75 -7.20
CA SER A 268 10.68 13.72 -7.67
C SER A 268 9.83 13.15 -8.80
N ALA A 269 10.41 12.37 -9.72
CA ALA A 269 9.64 11.67 -10.75
C ALA A 269 8.66 10.65 -10.14
N LEU A 270 9.10 9.88 -9.14
CA LEU A 270 8.21 8.98 -8.39
C LEU A 270 7.10 9.74 -7.66
N GLY A 271 7.43 10.87 -7.03
CA GLY A 271 6.46 11.73 -6.32
C GLY A 271 5.42 12.36 -7.24
N VAL A 272 5.84 12.84 -8.41
CA VAL A 272 4.94 13.38 -9.44
C VAL A 272 4.09 12.25 -10.04
N ALA A 273 4.70 11.10 -10.35
CA ALA A 273 3.97 9.94 -10.84
C ALA A 273 2.90 9.49 -9.84
N ALA A 274 3.18 9.46 -8.54
CA ALA A 274 2.18 9.15 -7.52
C ALA A 274 1.11 10.23 -7.35
N ALA A 275 1.47 11.51 -7.46
CA ALA A 275 0.49 12.60 -7.46
C ALA A 275 -0.49 12.48 -8.64
N LEU A 276 -0.01 12.03 -9.81
CA LEU A 276 -0.81 11.85 -11.03
C LEU A 276 -1.59 10.52 -11.07
N THR A 277 -1.06 9.45 -10.47
CA THR A 277 -1.67 8.11 -10.49
C THR A 277 -2.50 7.79 -9.25
N GLY A 278 -2.45 8.63 -8.20
CA GLY A 278 -3.26 8.49 -6.99
C GLY A 278 -3.04 7.16 -6.27
N GLN A 279 -4.13 6.56 -5.78
CA GLN A 279 -4.13 5.33 -4.97
C GLN A 279 -3.69 4.06 -5.73
N ILE A 280 -3.53 4.11 -7.07
CA ILE A 280 -3.13 2.96 -7.89
C ILE A 280 -1.76 2.41 -7.45
N PHE A 281 -0.85 3.29 -7.04
CA PHE A 281 0.51 2.89 -6.64
C PHE A 281 0.52 2.08 -5.32
N GLY A 282 -0.39 2.40 -4.40
CA GLY A 282 -0.57 1.67 -3.14
C GLY A 282 -1.11 0.25 -3.39
N ALA A 283 -2.13 0.12 -4.23
CA ALA A 283 -2.68 -1.17 -4.64
C ALA A 283 -1.67 -2.04 -5.40
N ALA A 284 -0.84 -1.43 -6.25
CA ALA A 284 0.23 -2.14 -6.96
C ALA A 284 1.26 -2.75 -5.99
N LEU A 285 1.67 -2.01 -4.95
CA LEU A 285 2.61 -2.49 -3.92
C LEU A 285 2.03 -3.58 -3.01
N GLN A 286 0.70 -3.69 -2.93
CA GLN A 286 0.02 -4.75 -2.20
C GLN A 286 -0.24 -6.01 -3.04
N SER A 287 0.04 -5.97 -4.35
CA SER A 287 -0.12 -7.14 -5.19
C SER A 287 0.92 -8.22 -4.82
N PRO A 288 0.51 -9.50 -4.70
CA PRO A 288 1.44 -10.59 -4.36
C PRO A 288 2.65 -10.69 -5.29
N VAL A 289 2.45 -10.37 -6.58
CA VAL A 289 3.50 -10.40 -7.60
C VAL A 289 4.56 -9.34 -7.32
N VAL A 290 4.17 -8.10 -7.01
CA VAL A 290 5.12 -7.02 -6.73
C VAL A 290 5.88 -7.29 -5.43
N ILE A 291 5.20 -7.80 -4.39
CA ILE A 291 5.85 -8.22 -3.15
C ILE A 291 6.91 -9.30 -3.42
N LEU A 292 6.59 -10.32 -4.23
CA LEU A 292 7.55 -11.38 -4.61
C LEU A 292 8.76 -10.82 -5.36
N VAL A 293 8.57 -9.87 -6.27
CA VAL A 293 9.68 -9.20 -6.98
C VAL A 293 10.56 -8.43 -6.00
N ILE A 294 9.99 -7.68 -5.06
CA ILE A 294 10.73 -6.93 -4.03
C ILE A 294 11.53 -7.90 -3.15
N VAL A 295 10.90 -8.97 -2.67
CA VAL A 295 11.55 -10.01 -1.86
C VAL A 295 12.72 -10.64 -2.62
N ALA A 296 12.54 -10.95 -3.91
CA ALA A 296 13.61 -11.50 -4.75
C ALA A 296 14.80 -10.53 -4.87
N VAL A 297 14.54 -9.22 -5.06
CA VAL A 297 15.59 -8.20 -5.10
C VAL A 297 16.32 -8.07 -3.76
N LEU A 298 15.58 -8.07 -2.63
CA LEU A 298 16.18 -8.01 -1.29
C LEU A 298 17.09 -9.22 -1.02
N ILE A 299 16.66 -10.43 -1.40
CA ILE A 299 17.47 -11.64 -1.30
C ILE A 299 18.72 -11.53 -2.18
N ALA A 300 18.60 -11.06 -3.42
CA ALA A 300 19.74 -10.87 -4.32
C ALA A 300 20.78 -9.90 -3.74
N LEU A 301 20.34 -8.79 -3.14
CA LEU A 301 21.22 -7.83 -2.47
C LEU A 301 21.88 -8.41 -1.22
N ALA A 302 21.13 -9.16 -0.40
CA ALA A 302 21.68 -9.86 0.77
C ALA A 302 22.77 -10.86 0.36
N LEU A 303 22.54 -11.65 -0.68
CA LEU A 303 23.52 -12.59 -1.24
C LEU A 303 24.78 -11.89 -1.75
N SER A 304 24.65 -10.67 -2.30
CA SER A 304 25.81 -9.86 -2.68
C SER A 304 26.62 -9.39 -1.45
N MET A 305 25.95 -9.04 -0.35
CA MET A 305 26.60 -8.67 0.90
C MET A 305 27.32 -9.83 1.59
N PHE A 306 26.82 -11.06 1.46
CA PHE A 306 27.54 -12.27 1.89
C PHE A 306 28.75 -12.59 1.00
N GLY A 307 28.98 -11.83 -0.08
CA GLY A 307 30.08 -12.04 -1.01
C GLY A 307 29.91 -13.31 -1.85
N LEU A 308 28.67 -13.81 -2.01
CA LEU A 308 28.41 -14.95 -2.90
C LEU A 308 28.66 -14.54 -4.35
N TRP A 309 28.16 -13.36 -4.73
CA TRP A 309 28.42 -12.65 -5.98
C TRP A 309 28.83 -11.20 -5.69
N GLU A 310 30.07 -10.82 -6.01
CA GLU A 310 30.41 -9.41 -6.16
C GLU A 310 29.85 -8.96 -7.50
N ILE A 311 28.95 -7.97 -7.51
CA ILE A 311 28.55 -7.28 -8.74
C ILE A 311 29.75 -6.47 -9.19
N ARG A 312 30.70 -7.17 -9.82
CA ARG A 312 31.85 -6.54 -10.45
C ARG A 312 31.31 -6.01 -11.77
N VAL A 313 31.03 -4.69 -11.79
CA VAL A 313 30.47 -4.00 -12.95
C VAL A 313 31.26 -4.44 -14.17
N PRO A 314 30.65 -5.19 -15.11
CA PRO A 314 31.42 -5.83 -16.16
C PRO A 314 32.12 -4.74 -16.98
N GLY A 315 33.34 -5.02 -17.43
CA GLY A 315 34.19 -3.99 -18.04
C GLY A 315 33.55 -3.29 -19.24
N TRP A 316 32.56 -3.91 -19.89
CA TRP A 316 31.76 -3.27 -20.94
C TRP A 316 30.76 -2.25 -20.38
N ALA A 317 30.15 -2.49 -19.21
CA ALA A 317 29.25 -1.55 -18.55
C ALA A 317 30.01 -0.37 -17.95
N MET A 318 31.22 -0.60 -17.41
CA MET A 318 32.16 0.47 -17.02
C MET A 318 32.65 1.29 -18.23
N ARG A 319 32.79 0.67 -19.41
CA ARG A 319 33.15 1.36 -20.66
C ARG A 319 31.95 2.07 -21.29
N ALA A 320 30.75 1.49 -21.21
CA ALA A 320 29.49 2.04 -21.71
C ALA A 320 28.97 3.18 -20.82
N SER A 321 29.19 3.12 -19.50
CA SER A 321 29.04 4.26 -18.58
C SER A 321 30.15 5.30 -18.75
N GLY A 322 31.03 5.10 -19.74
CA GLY A 322 32.17 5.95 -20.05
C GLY A 322 33.33 5.70 -19.09
N GLY A 323 34.43 5.16 -19.62
CA GLY A 323 35.76 5.22 -19.00
C GLY A 323 36.30 6.67 -18.83
N LYS A 324 35.43 7.67 -18.70
CA LYS A 324 35.73 9.04 -18.32
C LYS A 324 34.99 9.30 -17.01
N GLY A 325 35.69 9.14 -15.89
CA GLY A 325 35.23 9.63 -14.60
C GLY A 325 34.81 11.10 -14.71
N GLY A 326 33.61 11.41 -14.25
CA GLY A 326 33.05 12.76 -14.36
C GLY A 326 31.59 12.89 -13.99
N LEU A 327 31.07 14.11 -14.13
CA LEU A 327 29.71 14.50 -13.73
C LEU A 327 28.65 13.56 -14.32
N PHE A 328 28.80 13.14 -15.58
CA PHE A 328 27.84 12.24 -16.23
C PHE A 328 27.76 10.85 -15.56
N GLY A 329 28.91 10.26 -15.20
CA GLY A 329 28.94 8.98 -14.47
C GLY A 329 28.35 9.08 -13.07
N ALA A 330 28.53 10.22 -12.39
CA ALA A 330 27.92 10.49 -11.10
C ALA A 330 26.38 10.61 -11.20
N LEU A 331 25.85 11.23 -12.27
CA LEU A 331 24.40 11.35 -12.50
C LEU A 331 23.74 9.99 -12.67
N ILE A 332 24.31 9.13 -13.53
CA ILE A 332 23.77 7.78 -13.81
C ILE A 332 23.82 6.90 -12.57
N MET A 333 24.92 6.96 -11.80
CA MET A 333 25.01 6.24 -10.53
C MET A 333 23.99 6.74 -9.50
N GLY A 334 23.73 8.04 -9.45
CA GLY A 334 22.67 8.61 -8.60
C GLY A 334 21.27 8.10 -8.99
N LEU A 335 20.96 8.04 -10.28
CA LEU A 335 19.67 7.56 -10.80
C LEU A 335 19.44 6.07 -10.46
N LEU A 336 20.46 5.24 -10.69
CA LEU A 336 20.40 3.80 -10.39
C LEU A 336 20.21 3.53 -8.90
N VAL A 337 20.95 4.26 -8.05
CA VAL A 337 20.85 4.08 -6.60
C VAL A 337 19.50 4.55 -6.06
N GLY A 338 18.95 5.65 -6.59
CA GLY A 338 17.61 6.12 -6.21
C GLY A 338 16.52 5.07 -6.46
N PHE A 339 16.58 4.39 -7.61
CA PHE A 339 15.62 3.34 -7.95
C PHE A 339 15.77 2.09 -7.05
N VAL A 340 17.01 1.65 -6.78
CA VAL A 340 17.28 0.46 -5.95
C VAL A 340 16.96 0.70 -4.47
N ALA A 341 17.05 1.95 -3.99
CA ALA A 341 16.75 2.30 -2.60
C ALA A 341 15.23 2.41 -2.30
N ALA A 342 14.39 2.62 -3.32
CA ALA A 342 12.94 2.75 -3.18
C ALA A 342 12.26 1.63 -2.36
N PRO A 343 12.52 0.32 -2.60
CA PRO A 343 11.88 -0.76 -1.83
C PRO A 343 12.26 -0.76 -0.34
N CYS A 344 13.47 -0.33 0.01
CA CYS A 344 13.95 -0.30 1.40
C CYS A 344 13.38 0.86 2.21
N ILE A 345 13.03 1.94 1.54
CA ILE A 345 12.36 3.12 2.12
C ILE A 345 10.83 2.96 1.97
N GLY A 346 10.39 1.84 1.36
CA GLY A 346 9.03 1.53 0.95
C GLY A 346 7.95 1.91 1.96
N PRO A 347 8.03 1.54 3.25
CA PRO A 347 7.00 1.90 4.22
C PRO A 347 6.83 3.41 4.43
N PHE A 348 7.94 4.16 4.44
CA PHE A 348 7.92 5.61 4.61
C PHE A 348 7.50 6.32 3.32
N VAL A 349 8.10 5.91 2.19
CA VAL A 349 7.75 6.41 0.86
C VAL A 349 6.28 6.13 0.57
N LEU A 350 5.76 4.94 0.87
CA LEU A 350 4.35 4.59 0.69
C LEU A 350 3.45 5.54 1.48
N GLY A 351 3.72 5.80 2.77
CA GLY A 351 2.94 6.77 3.54
C GLY A 351 2.97 8.18 2.94
N LEU A 352 4.12 8.61 2.40
CA LEU A 352 4.25 9.90 1.72
C LEU A 352 3.57 9.91 0.34
N LEU A 353 3.64 8.82 -0.42
CA LEU A 353 2.97 8.65 -1.71
C LEU A 353 1.44 8.65 -1.52
N THR A 354 0.93 8.00 -0.48
CA THR A 354 -0.49 8.02 -0.12
C THR A 354 -0.93 9.44 0.24
N TYR A 355 -0.16 10.15 1.07
CA TYR A 355 -0.46 11.55 1.41
C TYR A 355 -0.47 12.47 0.19
N VAL A 356 0.57 12.39 -0.65
CA VAL A 356 0.66 13.18 -1.88
C VAL A 356 -0.45 12.81 -2.87
N GLY A 357 -0.78 11.52 -2.97
CA GLY A 357 -1.87 11.02 -3.80
C GLY A 357 -3.25 11.47 -3.32
N GLN A 358 -3.47 11.61 -2.01
CA GLN A 358 -4.69 12.18 -1.43
C GLN A 358 -4.81 13.69 -1.72
N VAL A 359 -3.70 14.44 -1.64
CA VAL A 359 -3.70 15.89 -1.90
C VAL A 359 -3.80 16.20 -3.40
N GLY A 360 -3.36 15.29 -4.28
CA GLY A 360 -3.55 15.37 -5.73
C GLY A 360 -2.83 16.52 -6.43
N SER A 361 -1.88 17.20 -5.77
CA SER A 361 -1.11 18.29 -6.37
C SER A 361 0.30 17.84 -6.79
N PRO A 362 0.61 17.79 -8.09
CA PRO A 362 1.93 17.37 -8.58
C PRO A 362 3.07 18.24 -8.06
N TYR A 363 2.79 19.52 -7.82
CA TYR A 363 3.76 20.47 -7.27
C TYR A 363 4.18 20.13 -5.83
N LEU A 364 3.22 19.77 -4.97
CA LEU A 364 3.50 19.37 -3.59
C LEU A 364 4.23 18.02 -3.57
N GLY A 365 3.82 17.08 -4.42
CA GLY A 365 4.55 15.83 -4.62
C GLY A 365 5.99 16.06 -5.03
N PHE A 366 6.22 16.91 -6.03
CA PHE A 366 7.57 17.28 -6.47
C PHE A 366 8.41 17.84 -5.32
N ILE A 367 7.90 18.82 -4.57
CA ILE A 367 8.63 19.51 -3.50
C ILE A 367 8.92 18.59 -2.30
N LEU A 368 7.96 17.78 -1.86
CA LEU A 368 8.16 16.88 -0.72
C LEU A 368 9.19 15.79 -1.06
N PHE A 369 9.06 15.15 -2.22
CA PHE A 369 10.03 14.14 -2.65
C PHE A 369 11.40 14.73 -2.98
N PHE A 370 11.45 15.97 -3.46
CA PHE A 370 12.71 16.70 -3.64
C PHE A 370 13.39 16.99 -2.30
N SER A 371 12.63 17.45 -1.29
CA SER A 371 13.14 17.67 0.08
C SER A 371 13.65 16.37 0.71
N LEU A 372 12.90 15.27 0.53
CA LEU A 372 13.30 13.94 0.97
C LEU A 372 14.64 13.51 0.35
N ALA A 373 14.79 13.68 -0.97
CA ALA A 373 16.00 13.33 -1.69
C ALA A 373 17.20 14.20 -1.30
N MET A 374 16.97 15.50 -1.05
CA MET A 374 17.99 16.41 -0.52
C MET A 374 18.45 16.01 0.88
N GLY A 375 17.53 15.61 1.75
CA GLY A 375 17.84 15.08 3.08
C GLY A 375 18.63 13.77 3.02
N LEU A 376 18.25 12.87 2.12
CA LEU A 376 18.96 11.62 1.87
C LEU A 376 20.37 11.87 1.28
N GLY A 377 20.51 12.86 0.39
CA GLY A 377 21.75 13.22 -0.29
C GLY A 377 22.76 14.01 0.55
N LEU A 378 22.32 14.62 1.66
CA LEU A 378 23.15 15.51 2.47
C LEU A 378 24.44 14.84 3.01
N PRO A 379 24.42 13.62 3.56
CA PRO A 379 25.64 12.95 4.02
C PRO A 379 26.64 12.71 2.87
N TYR A 380 26.15 12.43 1.66
CA TYR A 380 27.01 12.25 0.48
C TYR A 380 27.65 13.56 0.02
N LEU A 381 26.94 14.69 0.10
CA LEU A 381 27.50 16.02 -0.13
C LEU A 381 28.60 16.34 0.88
N ILE A 382 28.36 16.06 2.16
CA ILE A 382 29.36 16.24 3.23
C ILE A 382 30.60 15.38 2.94
N LEU A 383 30.42 14.08 2.67
CA LEU A 383 31.53 13.18 2.33
C LEU A 383 32.31 13.65 1.09
N GLY A 384 31.61 14.13 0.06
CA GLY A 384 32.22 14.66 -1.16
C GLY A 384 32.95 15.99 -0.98
N THR A 385 32.59 16.77 0.05
CA THR A 385 33.25 18.03 0.42
C THR A 385 34.50 17.77 1.27
N PHE A 386 34.44 16.79 2.18
CA PHE A 386 35.52 16.45 3.11
C PHE A 386 36.39 15.28 2.62
N THR A 387 36.66 15.16 1.31
CA THR A 387 37.46 14.04 0.78
C THR A 387 38.88 13.93 1.34
N GLY A 388 39.46 15.04 1.83
CA GLY A 388 40.72 15.01 2.57
C GLY A 388 40.66 14.24 3.91
N ALA A 389 39.49 14.20 4.56
CA ALA A 389 39.27 13.44 5.80
C ALA A 389 38.97 11.96 5.54
N VAL A 390 38.45 11.62 4.35
CA VAL A 390 38.17 10.23 3.94
C VAL A 390 39.46 9.40 3.87
N ASN A 391 40.58 10.00 3.46
CA ASN A 391 41.89 9.35 3.46
C ASN A 391 42.45 9.09 4.87
N LYS A 392 41.89 9.71 5.92
CA LYS A 392 42.24 9.47 7.33
C LYS A 392 41.34 8.43 8.00
N ILE A 393 40.28 7.97 7.34
CA ILE A 393 39.47 6.86 7.86
C ILE A 393 40.29 5.59 7.62
N PRO A 394 40.78 4.91 8.69
CA PRO A 394 41.59 3.72 8.53
C PRO A 394 40.78 2.70 7.71
N ALA A 395 41.36 2.32 6.57
CA ALA A 395 40.71 1.54 5.53
C ALA A 395 40.01 0.31 6.11
N SER A 396 38.71 0.17 5.84
CA SER A 396 38.02 -1.10 5.49
C SER A 396 38.62 -2.39 6.06
N GLY A 397 38.87 -2.45 7.37
CA GLY A 397 39.42 -3.62 8.03
C GLY A 397 38.39 -4.76 8.18
N ALA A 398 38.77 -5.81 8.89
CA ALA A 398 37.89 -6.95 9.21
C ALA A 398 36.54 -6.53 9.84
N TRP A 399 36.49 -5.37 10.51
CA TRP A 399 35.25 -4.77 11.03
C TRP A 399 34.21 -4.50 9.94
N MET A 400 34.60 -3.93 8.79
CA MET A 400 33.68 -3.59 7.70
C MET A 400 33.09 -4.85 7.05
N ILE A 401 33.86 -5.96 7.05
CA ILE A 401 33.40 -7.27 6.58
C ILE A 401 32.33 -7.83 7.52
N GLY A 402 32.57 -7.74 8.84
CA GLY A 402 31.58 -8.15 9.85
C GLY A 402 30.28 -7.36 9.74
N VAL A 403 30.36 -6.03 9.66
CA VAL A 403 29.19 -5.15 9.52
C VAL A 403 28.41 -5.46 8.24
N ARG A 404 29.08 -5.70 7.10
CA ARG A 404 28.44 -6.08 5.83
C ARG A 404 27.53 -7.31 5.98
N LYS A 405 27.98 -8.30 6.75
CA LYS A 405 27.26 -9.56 6.91
C LYS A 405 26.12 -9.49 7.91
N VAL A 406 26.29 -8.73 9.00
CA VAL A 406 25.19 -8.41 9.92
C VAL A 406 24.04 -7.76 9.15
N PHE A 407 24.34 -6.78 8.30
CA PHE A 407 23.33 -6.15 7.45
C PHE A 407 22.76 -7.12 6.40
N GLY A 408 23.55 -8.06 5.87
CA GLY A 408 23.05 -9.13 5.00
C GLY A 408 22.00 -10.02 5.68
N VAL A 409 22.22 -10.41 6.94
CA VAL A 409 21.22 -11.17 7.72
C VAL A 409 19.98 -10.33 7.99
N LEU A 410 20.15 -9.05 8.32
CA LEU A 410 19.05 -8.12 8.55
C LEU A 410 18.19 -7.92 7.29
N LEU A 411 18.81 -7.83 6.10
CA LEU A 411 18.10 -7.76 4.82
C LEU A 411 17.29 -9.03 4.53
N LEU A 412 17.82 -10.22 4.86
CA LEU A 412 17.05 -11.46 4.76
C LEU A 412 15.87 -11.48 5.74
N ALA A 413 16.04 -10.97 6.96
CA ALA A 413 14.96 -10.87 7.93
C ALA A 413 13.86 -9.92 7.41
N LEU A 414 14.24 -8.79 6.81
CA LEU A 414 13.30 -7.87 6.17
C LEU A 414 12.58 -8.52 4.98
N ALA A 415 13.27 -9.33 4.17
CA ALA A 415 12.65 -10.06 3.07
C ALA A 415 11.57 -11.04 3.58
N VAL A 416 11.85 -11.77 4.66
CA VAL A 416 10.85 -12.65 5.30
C VAL A 416 9.69 -11.85 5.89
N TYR A 417 9.95 -10.67 6.45
CA TYR A 417 8.89 -9.79 6.94
C TYR A 417 7.90 -9.40 5.82
N PHE A 418 8.41 -9.03 4.64
CA PHE A 418 7.55 -8.74 3.48
C PHE A 418 6.88 -9.99 2.89
N LEU A 419 7.45 -11.18 3.10
CA LEU A 419 6.86 -12.45 2.66
C LEU A 419 5.75 -12.95 3.62
N LYS A 420 5.71 -12.45 4.85
CA LYS A 420 4.75 -12.87 5.89
C LYS A 420 3.28 -12.84 5.43
N PRO A 421 2.77 -11.83 4.68
CA PRO A 421 1.39 -11.81 4.23
C PRO A 421 1.00 -12.93 3.25
N ILE A 422 1.99 -13.58 2.61
CA ILE A 422 1.77 -14.65 1.62
C ILE A 422 1.91 -16.04 2.27
N LEU A 423 2.51 -16.14 3.47
CA LEU A 423 2.78 -17.41 4.14
C LEU A 423 1.64 -17.75 5.13
N PRO A 424 0.93 -18.87 4.97
CA PRO A 424 -0.15 -19.26 5.87
C PRO A 424 0.37 -19.73 7.25
N GLY A 425 -0.36 -19.37 8.31
CA GLY A 425 -0.16 -19.85 9.67
C GLY A 425 1.22 -19.54 10.28
N ALA A 426 1.80 -20.51 10.98
CA ALA A 426 3.09 -20.36 11.65
C ALA A 426 4.30 -20.28 10.69
N ALA A 427 4.13 -20.53 9.39
CA ALA A 427 5.23 -20.63 8.43
C ALA A 427 6.08 -19.34 8.36
N GLY A 428 5.44 -18.16 8.46
CA GLY A 428 6.16 -16.88 8.52
C GLY A 428 7.04 -16.75 9.77
N ALA A 429 6.56 -17.24 10.92
CA ALA A 429 7.31 -17.20 12.18
C ALA A 429 8.51 -18.17 12.14
N TRP A 430 8.32 -19.37 11.58
CA TRP A 430 9.38 -20.33 11.34
C TRP A 430 10.43 -19.79 10.36
N ALA A 431 10.02 -19.15 9.27
CA ALA A 431 10.93 -18.53 8.31
C ALA A 431 11.79 -17.43 8.96
N MET A 432 11.19 -16.59 9.81
CA MET A 432 11.92 -15.53 10.51
C MET A 432 12.92 -16.10 11.51
N ALA A 433 12.48 -17.07 12.32
CA ALA A 433 13.36 -17.76 13.25
C ALA A 433 14.51 -18.47 12.53
N ALA A 434 14.23 -19.13 11.41
CA ALA A 434 15.23 -19.80 10.58
C ALA A 434 16.29 -18.80 10.06
N VAL A 435 15.89 -17.62 9.56
CA VAL A 435 16.83 -16.60 9.10
C VAL A 435 17.73 -16.10 10.24
N LEU A 436 17.16 -15.83 11.42
CA LEU A 436 17.94 -15.35 12.58
C LEU A 436 18.90 -16.43 13.11
N LEU A 437 18.46 -17.68 13.18
CA LEU A 437 19.26 -18.82 13.64
C LEU A 437 20.36 -19.17 12.64
N LEU A 438 20.02 -19.33 11.36
CA LEU A 438 20.99 -19.65 10.31
C LEU A 438 21.97 -18.49 10.09
N GLY A 439 21.51 -17.24 10.15
CA GLY A 439 22.35 -16.05 10.07
C GLY A 439 23.31 -15.93 11.25
N GLY A 440 22.82 -16.11 12.48
CA GLY A 440 23.65 -16.13 13.69
C GLY A 440 24.65 -17.29 13.70
N PHE A 441 24.23 -18.50 13.31
CA PHE A 441 25.09 -19.67 13.19
C PHE A 441 26.17 -19.48 12.12
N TYR A 442 25.81 -18.98 10.94
CA TYR A 442 26.75 -18.65 9.87
C TYR A 442 27.84 -17.69 10.38
N MET A 443 27.43 -16.65 11.12
CA MET A 443 28.33 -15.66 11.68
C MET A 443 29.24 -16.23 12.79
N LEU A 444 28.77 -17.22 13.55
CA LEU A 444 29.53 -17.87 14.62
C LEU A 444 30.55 -18.91 14.10
N VAL A 445 30.23 -19.61 13.00
CA VAL A 445 31.01 -20.76 12.50
C VAL A 445 31.92 -20.39 11.32
N VAL A 446 31.43 -19.61 10.36
CA VAL A 446 32.12 -19.41 9.07
C VAL A 446 33.15 -18.28 9.13
N GLU A 447 32.99 -17.32 10.03
CA GLU A 447 33.91 -16.19 10.13
C GLU A 447 34.50 -15.99 11.52
N ARG A 448 35.73 -16.47 11.68
CA ARG A 448 36.65 -16.02 12.73
C ARG A 448 37.38 -14.75 12.26
N THR A 449 36.64 -13.75 11.78
CA THR A 449 37.18 -12.51 11.21
C THR A 449 38.00 -11.67 12.21
N GLY A 450 37.96 -11.98 13.51
CA GLY A 450 38.64 -11.21 14.55
C GLY A 450 39.85 -11.88 15.20
N HIS A 451 40.58 -12.77 14.52
CA HIS A 451 41.85 -13.26 15.09
C HIS A 451 42.89 -12.14 15.32
N GLU A 452 42.83 -11.05 14.54
CA GLU A 452 43.77 -9.93 14.65
C GLU A 452 43.34 -8.85 15.64
N GLN A 453 42.05 -8.77 16.03
CA GLN A 453 41.53 -7.79 17.00
C GLN A 453 40.46 -8.41 17.93
N PRO A 454 40.83 -8.79 19.17
CA PRO A 454 39.96 -9.56 20.07
C PRO A 454 38.75 -8.78 20.63
N ALA A 455 38.76 -7.45 20.55
CA ALA A 455 37.60 -6.63 20.94
C ALA A 455 36.47 -6.72 19.92
N ILE A 456 36.79 -6.65 18.62
CA ILE A 456 35.81 -6.71 17.53
C ILE A 456 35.21 -8.11 17.42
N ASP A 457 36.04 -9.14 17.58
CA ASP A 457 35.59 -10.53 17.59
C ASP A 457 34.56 -10.78 18.70
N ARG A 458 34.79 -10.23 19.90
CA ARG A 458 33.86 -10.33 21.03
C ARG A 458 32.52 -9.66 20.73
N VAL A 459 32.52 -8.45 20.17
CA VAL A 459 31.29 -7.73 19.81
C VAL A 459 30.49 -8.50 18.74
N MET A 460 31.16 -9.01 17.71
CA MET A 460 30.51 -9.78 16.64
C MET A 460 29.93 -11.10 17.15
N ARG A 461 30.62 -11.80 18.07
CA ARG A 461 30.10 -13.02 18.71
C ARG A 461 28.92 -12.74 19.63
N LEU A 462 28.97 -11.65 20.41
CA LEU A 462 27.84 -11.21 21.24
C LEU A 462 26.61 -10.88 20.37
N LEU A 463 26.83 -10.24 19.23
CA LEU A 463 25.74 -9.89 18.30
C LEU A 463 25.18 -11.14 17.60
N ALA A 464 26.02 -12.09 17.19
CA ALA A 464 25.58 -13.38 16.66
C ALA A 464 24.81 -14.21 17.70
N ALA A 465 25.28 -14.24 18.95
CA ALA A 465 24.59 -14.87 20.06
C ALA A 465 23.24 -14.18 20.34
N ALA A 466 23.19 -12.85 20.33
CA ALA A 466 21.96 -12.09 20.48
C ALA A 466 20.95 -12.39 19.37
N MET A 467 21.39 -12.52 18.11
CA MET A 467 20.52 -12.92 16.99
C MET A 467 20.00 -14.36 17.15
N MET A 468 20.84 -15.29 17.60
CA MET A 468 20.39 -16.66 17.88
C MET A 468 19.40 -16.71 19.04
N ILE A 469 19.68 -16.02 20.15
CA ILE A 469 18.74 -15.89 21.28
C ILE A 469 17.44 -15.27 20.80
N ALA A 470 17.50 -14.20 20.00
CA ALA A 470 16.32 -13.57 19.42
C ALA A 470 15.55 -14.57 18.54
N GLY A 471 16.20 -15.36 17.69
CA GLY A 471 15.56 -16.40 16.89
C GLY A 471 14.90 -17.51 17.71
N VAL A 472 15.59 -18.00 18.75
CA VAL A 472 15.05 -19.01 19.69
C VAL A 472 13.87 -18.45 20.48
N LEU A 473 13.93 -17.17 20.89
CA LEU A 473 12.89 -16.51 21.68
C LEU A 473 11.72 -16.01 20.79
N TYR A 474 11.96 -15.78 19.51
CA TYR A 474 10.95 -15.32 18.56
C TYR A 474 9.83 -16.34 18.39
N LEU A 475 10.19 -17.62 18.22
CA LEU A 475 9.26 -18.72 18.03
C LEU A 475 8.29 -18.94 19.22
N PRO A 476 8.71 -18.96 20.50
CA PRO A 476 7.80 -19.04 21.63
C PRO A 476 7.00 -17.75 21.89
N LEU A 477 7.48 -16.58 21.44
CA LEU A 477 6.75 -15.31 21.61
C LEU A 477 5.70 -15.09 20.53
N HIS A 478 5.97 -15.52 19.30
CA HIS A 478 5.13 -15.26 18.12
C HIS A 478 4.47 -16.53 17.56
N GLY A 479 4.99 -17.71 17.90
CA GLY A 479 4.38 -19.01 17.60
C GLY A 479 3.45 -19.51 18.71
N ARG A 480 3.46 -18.91 19.91
CA ARG A 480 2.47 -19.18 20.98
C ARG A 480 1.19 -18.34 20.88
N ALA A 481 1.03 -17.54 19.84
CA ALA A 481 -0.29 -17.01 19.49
C ALA A 481 -1.26 -18.12 19.00
N ALA A 482 -0.79 -19.37 18.83
CA ALA A 482 -1.61 -20.52 18.42
C ALA A 482 -2.01 -21.47 19.58
N HIS A 483 -1.83 -21.07 20.86
CA HIS A 483 -2.29 -21.89 22.00
C HIS A 483 -2.99 -21.07 23.09
N GLY A 484 -3.65 -19.96 22.74
CA GLY A 484 -4.96 -19.70 23.35
C GLY A 484 -5.92 -20.66 22.66
N GLU A 485 -6.65 -21.49 23.41
CA GLU A 485 -7.61 -22.51 22.96
C GLU A 485 -8.12 -22.22 21.53
N GLU A 486 -7.39 -22.74 20.52
CA GLU A 486 -7.60 -22.32 19.13
C GLU A 486 -8.98 -22.86 18.77
N LEU A 487 -9.93 -21.93 18.63
CA LEU A 487 -11.29 -22.28 18.33
C LEU A 487 -11.27 -23.06 17.02
N ASP A 488 -11.60 -24.35 17.08
CA ASP A 488 -11.70 -25.18 15.90
C ASP A 488 -12.87 -24.66 15.05
N TRP A 489 -12.53 -23.92 13.99
CA TRP A 489 -13.45 -23.33 13.05
C TRP A 489 -13.70 -24.32 11.92
N GLN A 490 -14.95 -24.73 11.77
CA GLN A 490 -15.35 -25.61 10.69
C GLN A 490 -15.48 -24.82 9.40
N ARG A 491 -15.20 -25.48 8.27
CA ARG A 491 -15.47 -24.91 6.96
C ARG A 491 -16.97 -24.72 6.80
N PHE A 492 -17.38 -23.56 6.28
CA PHE A 492 -18.80 -23.32 6.05
C PHE A 492 -19.40 -24.32 5.04
N GLU A 493 -20.46 -24.98 5.48
CA GLU A 493 -21.30 -25.85 4.68
C GLU A 493 -22.78 -25.51 4.97
N GLU A 494 -23.53 -25.07 3.95
CA GLU A 494 -24.88 -24.50 4.12
C GLU A 494 -25.82 -25.42 4.90
N HIS A 495 -25.90 -26.69 4.51
CA HIS A 495 -26.66 -27.73 5.21
C HIS A 495 -26.24 -27.97 6.68
N ALA A 496 -24.94 -27.85 7.00
CA ALA A 496 -24.45 -28.02 8.37
C ALA A 496 -24.90 -26.85 9.27
N VAL A 497 -24.80 -25.62 8.75
CA VAL A 497 -25.26 -24.42 9.47
C VAL A 497 -26.77 -24.44 9.68
N HIS A 498 -27.55 -24.74 8.64
CA HIS A 498 -29.01 -24.85 8.77
C HIS A 498 -29.44 -25.95 9.73
N GLY A 499 -28.75 -27.10 9.72
CA GLY A 499 -28.99 -28.19 10.68
C GLY A 499 -28.69 -27.77 12.12
N ALA A 500 -27.56 -27.12 12.35
CA ALA A 500 -27.16 -26.65 13.68
C ALA A 500 -28.14 -25.61 14.23
N VAL A 501 -28.50 -24.60 13.43
CA VAL A 501 -29.47 -23.56 13.80
C VAL A 501 -30.85 -24.16 14.09
N SER A 502 -31.36 -25.04 13.23
CA SER A 502 -32.68 -25.67 13.41
C SER A 502 -32.76 -26.63 14.59
N SER A 503 -31.62 -27.20 15.01
CA SER A 503 -31.52 -28.03 16.22
C SER A 503 -31.48 -27.23 17.52
N GLY A 504 -31.56 -25.89 17.45
CA GLY A 504 -31.53 -24.99 18.61
C GLY A 504 -30.13 -24.79 19.19
N ARG A 505 -29.09 -25.32 18.55
CA ARG A 505 -27.71 -25.16 19.04
C ARG A 505 -27.22 -23.73 18.77
N PRO A 506 -26.39 -23.18 19.67
CA PRO A 506 -25.76 -21.89 19.43
C PRO A 506 -24.73 -22.00 18.31
N VAL A 507 -24.80 -21.11 17.31
CA VAL A 507 -23.95 -21.14 16.11
C VAL A 507 -23.31 -19.77 15.90
N ILE A 508 -22.04 -19.74 15.49
CA ILE A 508 -21.36 -18.52 15.05
C ILE A 508 -20.81 -18.73 13.65
N VAL A 509 -21.07 -17.76 12.76
CA VAL A 509 -20.61 -17.76 11.37
C VAL A 509 -19.79 -16.51 11.14
N ASP A 510 -18.50 -16.66 10.85
CA ASP A 510 -17.58 -15.57 10.52
C ASP A 510 -17.31 -15.52 9.01
N PHE A 511 -17.67 -14.40 8.38
CA PHE A 511 -17.36 -14.10 6.98
C PHE A 511 -16.11 -13.24 6.90
N PHE A 512 -15.01 -13.83 6.41
CA PHE A 512 -13.69 -13.20 6.41
C PHE A 512 -13.04 -13.22 5.01
N ALA A 513 -11.93 -12.48 4.86
CA ALA A 513 -11.06 -12.58 3.69
C ALA A 513 -9.59 -12.41 4.10
N ASP A 514 -8.66 -13.06 3.38
CA ASP A 514 -7.22 -13.02 3.72
C ASP A 514 -6.62 -11.60 3.63
N TRP A 515 -7.14 -10.79 2.72
CA TRP A 515 -6.71 -9.39 2.52
C TRP A 515 -7.34 -8.42 3.53
N CYS A 516 -8.33 -8.86 4.31
CA CYS A 516 -9.10 -8.02 5.22
C CYS A 516 -8.34 -7.83 6.54
N ALA A 517 -7.72 -6.65 6.72
CA ALA A 517 -7.00 -6.32 7.94
C ALA A 517 -7.89 -6.34 9.21
N PRO A 518 -9.14 -5.80 9.20
CA PRO A 518 -10.02 -5.88 10.36
C PRO A 518 -10.44 -7.32 10.71
N CYS A 519 -10.53 -8.22 9.71
CA CYS A 519 -10.82 -9.64 9.93
C CYS A 519 -9.69 -10.32 10.72
N ARG A 520 -8.44 -10.08 10.30
CA ARG A 520 -7.26 -10.56 11.03
C ARG A 520 -7.15 -9.96 12.44
N GLU A 521 -7.52 -8.69 12.59
CA GLU A 521 -7.53 -8.04 13.90
C GLU A 521 -8.56 -8.68 14.84
N LEU A 522 -9.73 -9.05 14.32
CA LEU A 522 -10.77 -9.77 15.04
C LEU A 522 -10.28 -11.17 15.48
N ASP A 523 -9.61 -11.90 14.58
CA ASP A 523 -9.01 -13.21 14.88
C ASP A 523 -7.93 -13.12 15.97
N GLU A 524 -6.98 -12.19 15.82
CA GLU A 524 -5.81 -12.05 16.70
C GLU A 524 -6.15 -11.44 18.06
N LYS A 525 -7.16 -10.56 18.14
CA LYS A 525 -7.51 -9.85 19.38
C LYS A 525 -8.77 -10.36 20.05
N THR A 526 -9.83 -10.59 19.29
CA THR A 526 -11.18 -10.88 19.83
C THR A 526 -11.39 -12.38 20.02
N PHE A 527 -11.22 -13.18 18.97
CA PHE A 527 -11.43 -14.64 19.06
C PHE A 527 -10.32 -15.36 19.82
N SER A 528 -9.12 -14.80 19.83
CA SER A 528 -7.99 -15.33 20.61
C SER A 528 -8.04 -14.96 22.10
N ASP A 529 -8.96 -14.09 22.54
CA ASP A 529 -9.11 -13.75 23.97
C ASP A 529 -9.66 -14.97 24.74
N PRO A 530 -8.99 -15.44 25.83
CA PRO A 530 -9.41 -16.63 26.57
C PRO A 530 -10.82 -16.55 27.16
N ARG A 531 -11.36 -15.35 27.40
CA ARG A 531 -12.74 -15.15 27.87
C ARG A 531 -13.73 -15.40 26.73
N VAL A 532 -13.44 -14.88 25.53
CA VAL A 532 -14.27 -15.09 24.34
C VAL A 532 -14.20 -16.54 23.88
N ALA A 533 -12.99 -17.12 23.85
CA ALA A 533 -12.80 -18.51 23.41
C ALA A 533 -13.58 -19.51 24.27
N ARG A 534 -13.63 -19.31 25.60
CA ARG A 534 -14.42 -20.17 26.50
C ARG A 534 -15.92 -20.11 26.24
N GLU A 535 -16.46 -18.92 26.00
CA GLU A 535 -17.89 -18.76 25.67
C GLU A 535 -18.21 -19.37 24.29
N LEU A 536 -17.35 -19.12 23.30
CA LEU A 536 -17.47 -19.70 21.96
C LEU A 536 -17.18 -21.21 21.91
N GLY A 537 -16.62 -21.80 22.97
CA GLY A 537 -16.47 -23.25 23.11
C GLY A 537 -17.80 -24.01 23.13
N ALA A 538 -18.88 -23.34 23.53
CA ALA A 538 -20.23 -23.91 23.51
C ALA A 538 -20.95 -23.76 22.15
N PHE A 539 -20.38 -22.98 21.22
CA PHE A 539 -20.98 -22.70 19.91
C PHE A 539 -20.45 -23.64 18.84
N GLU A 540 -21.29 -23.97 17.85
CA GLU A 540 -20.80 -24.50 16.58
C GLU A 540 -20.25 -23.33 15.73
N ARG A 541 -18.99 -23.44 15.30
CA ARG A 541 -18.23 -22.33 14.74
C ARG A 541 -17.93 -22.58 13.27
N PHE A 542 -18.36 -21.69 12.40
CA PHE A 542 -18.15 -21.80 10.95
C PHE A 542 -17.44 -20.58 10.39
N LYS A 543 -16.47 -20.80 9.49
CA LYS A 543 -15.78 -19.75 8.74
C LYS A 543 -16.10 -19.81 7.25
N VAL A 544 -16.44 -18.65 6.69
CA VAL A 544 -16.75 -18.44 5.28
C VAL A 544 -15.63 -17.63 4.64
N ASP A 545 -14.92 -18.26 3.70
CA ASP A 545 -13.86 -17.60 2.92
C ASP A 545 -14.45 -16.78 1.76
N MET A 546 -14.44 -15.46 1.92
CA MET A 546 -14.86 -14.47 0.94
C MET A 546 -13.69 -13.85 0.16
N THR A 547 -12.48 -14.43 0.25
CA THR A 547 -11.26 -13.90 -0.40
C THR A 547 -11.40 -13.79 -1.91
N ARG A 548 -12.16 -14.70 -2.54
CA ARG A 548 -12.44 -14.68 -3.98
C ARG A 548 -13.90 -14.30 -4.26
N ALA A 549 -14.10 -13.43 -5.24
CA ALA A 549 -15.43 -13.02 -5.70
C ALA A 549 -16.04 -14.06 -6.66
N THR A 550 -16.49 -15.20 -6.13
CA THR A 550 -17.15 -16.28 -6.89
C THR A 550 -18.68 -16.11 -6.91
N ALA A 551 -19.36 -16.73 -7.89
CA ALA A 551 -20.82 -16.73 -7.94
C ALA A 551 -21.45 -17.39 -6.71
N ALA A 552 -20.81 -18.42 -6.15
CA ALA A 552 -21.21 -19.07 -4.92
C ALA A 552 -21.12 -18.09 -3.73
N ASN A 553 -20.00 -17.36 -3.61
CA ASN A 553 -19.81 -16.39 -2.53
C ASN A 553 -20.81 -15.22 -2.63
N ARG A 554 -21.16 -14.77 -3.83
CA ARG A 554 -22.21 -13.75 -4.02
C ARG A 554 -23.60 -14.25 -3.63
N LYS A 555 -23.94 -15.48 -4.01
CA LYS A 555 -25.22 -16.11 -3.63
C LYS A 555 -25.30 -16.27 -2.11
N LEU A 556 -24.22 -16.72 -1.49
CA LEU A 556 -24.13 -16.92 -0.05
C LEU A 556 -24.20 -15.60 0.72
N ALA A 557 -23.46 -14.58 0.27
CA ALA A 557 -23.51 -13.24 0.84
C ALA A 557 -24.93 -12.65 0.76
N SER A 558 -25.62 -12.82 -0.36
CA SER A 558 -27.02 -12.39 -0.51
C SER A 558 -27.96 -13.17 0.43
N ALA A 559 -27.80 -14.50 0.53
CA ALA A 559 -28.65 -15.34 1.38
C ALA A 559 -28.57 -14.99 2.88
N TYR A 560 -27.37 -14.64 3.38
CA TYR A 560 -27.15 -14.26 4.78
C TYR A 560 -27.20 -12.74 5.02
N GLY A 561 -27.43 -11.92 3.97
CA GLY A 561 -27.43 -10.47 4.06
C GLY A 561 -26.07 -9.85 4.40
N VAL A 562 -24.98 -10.51 4.00
CA VAL A 562 -23.59 -10.07 4.20
C VAL A 562 -23.17 -9.15 3.07
N ARG A 563 -22.81 -7.91 3.39
CA ARG A 563 -22.47 -6.87 2.40
C ARG A 563 -20.97 -6.56 2.31
N GLY A 564 -20.22 -6.91 3.35
CA GLY A 564 -18.77 -6.73 3.45
C GLY A 564 -18.18 -7.64 4.51
N VAL A 565 -16.85 -7.66 4.60
CA VAL A 565 -16.11 -8.43 5.61
C VAL A 565 -15.29 -7.49 6.50
N PRO A 566 -15.10 -7.81 7.80
CA PRO A 566 -15.65 -8.97 8.49
C PRO A 566 -17.14 -8.78 8.79
N THR A 567 -17.92 -9.86 8.63
CA THR A 567 -19.28 -9.94 9.18
C THR A 567 -19.38 -11.19 10.01
N VAL A 568 -19.74 -11.07 11.28
CA VAL A 568 -19.94 -12.23 12.16
C VAL A 568 -21.41 -12.28 12.55
N ILE A 569 -22.04 -13.43 12.39
CA ILE A 569 -23.44 -13.66 12.73
C ILE A 569 -23.50 -14.74 13.82
N VAL A 570 -24.23 -14.45 14.90
CA VAL A 570 -24.39 -15.38 16.03
C VAL A 570 -25.86 -15.77 16.16
N TYR A 571 -26.11 -17.08 16.18
CA TYR A 571 -27.43 -17.69 16.40
C TYR A 571 -27.49 -18.40 17.75
N ARG A 572 -28.67 -18.45 18.36
CA ARG A 572 -29.01 -19.27 19.53
C ARG A 572 -30.51 -19.59 19.49
N ASP A 573 -30.87 -20.82 19.86
CA ASP A 573 -32.26 -21.30 19.87
C ASP A 573 -32.98 -21.10 18.51
N GLY A 574 -32.23 -21.24 17.41
CA GLY A 574 -32.76 -21.07 16.06
C GLY A 574 -33.01 -19.61 15.63
N THR A 575 -32.65 -18.63 16.46
CA THR A 575 -32.80 -17.19 16.18
C THR A 575 -31.45 -16.50 16.10
N GLU A 576 -31.36 -15.46 15.27
CA GLU A 576 -30.17 -14.61 15.21
C GLU A 576 -30.14 -13.69 16.43
N LEU A 577 -29.12 -13.83 17.29
CA LEU A 577 -28.93 -13.00 18.48
C LEU A 577 -28.41 -11.61 18.11
N PHE A 578 -27.31 -11.58 17.36
CA PHE A 578 -26.69 -10.36 16.88
C PHE A 578 -25.77 -10.64 15.69
N ARG A 579 -25.50 -9.57 14.94
CA ARG A 579 -24.45 -9.53 13.92
C ARG A 579 -23.52 -8.35 14.19
N ILE A 580 -22.25 -8.51 13.83
CA ILE A 580 -21.26 -7.42 13.82
C ILE A 580 -20.69 -7.26 12.43
N THR A 581 -20.42 -6.02 12.05
CA THR A 581 -19.79 -5.65 10.78
C THR A 581 -18.58 -4.79 11.10
N GLY A 582 -17.39 -5.30 10.87
CA GLY A 582 -16.13 -4.66 11.29
C GLY A 582 -15.50 -5.27 12.55
N PHE A 583 -14.40 -4.67 12.98
CA PHE A 583 -13.68 -5.11 14.17
C PHE A 583 -14.43 -4.67 15.44
N GLU A 584 -14.63 -5.62 16.37
CA GLU A 584 -15.18 -5.35 17.70
C GLU A 584 -14.24 -5.90 18.78
N PRO A 585 -13.85 -5.10 19.79
CA PRO A 585 -12.94 -5.57 20.85
C PRO A 585 -13.58 -6.64 21.76
N PRO A 586 -12.75 -7.47 22.44
CA PRO A 586 -13.21 -8.59 23.26
C PRO A 586 -14.30 -8.25 24.29
N GLU A 587 -14.17 -7.11 24.96
CA GLU A 587 -15.07 -6.69 26.03
C GLU A 587 -16.51 -6.50 25.51
N ARG A 588 -16.64 -5.77 24.41
CA ARG A 588 -17.93 -5.46 23.78
C ARG A 588 -18.56 -6.72 23.16
N PHE A 589 -17.72 -7.57 22.55
CA PHE A 589 -18.16 -8.85 22.01
C PHE A 589 -18.73 -9.78 23.09
N LEU A 590 -18.09 -9.84 24.26
CA LEU A 590 -18.58 -10.60 25.42
C LEU A 590 -19.87 -10.03 26.00
N GLU A 591 -20.00 -8.70 26.05
CA GLU A 591 -21.24 -8.06 26.49
C GLU A 591 -22.41 -8.44 25.58
N ARG A 592 -22.22 -8.50 24.27
CA ARG A 592 -23.26 -8.98 23.34
C ARG A 592 -23.60 -10.46 23.54
N LEU A 593 -22.60 -11.31 23.73
CA LEU A 593 -22.81 -12.74 23.99
C LEU A 593 -23.60 -13.01 25.27
N LYS A 594 -23.39 -12.19 26.30
CA LYS A 594 -24.04 -12.31 27.62
C LYS A 594 -25.37 -11.56 27.73
N GLY A 595 -25.47 -10.38 27.11
CA GLY A 595 -26.67 -9.55 27.10
C GLY A 595 -27.84 -10.17 26.31
N ALA A 596 -27.56 -11.18 25.50
CA ALA A 596 -28.55 -11.95 24.76
C ALA A 596 -29.02 -13.22 25.51
N GLY A 597 -28.98 -13.17 26.85
CA GLY A 597 -29.29 -14.28 27.76
C GLY A 597 -30.22 -13.89 28.92
N HIS A 598 -31.19 -13.00 28.67
CA HIS A 598 -32.30 -12.71 29.58
C HIS A 598 -33.63 -12.64 28.85
#